data_AF-A0A9N7V6R2-F1
#
_entry.id   AF-A0A9N7V6R2-F1
#
_cell.length_a   1.000
_cell.length_b   1.000
_cell.length_c   1.000
_cell.angle_alpha   90.00
_cell.angle_beta   90.00
_cell.angle_gamma   90.00
#
_symmetry.space_group_name_H-M   'P 1'
#
loop_
_entity.id
_entity.type
_entity.pdbx_description
1 polymer ?
#
loop_
_entity_poly.entity_id
_entity_poly.type
_entity_poly.pdbx_seq_one_letter_code
_entity_poly.pdbx_strand_id
1 'polypeptide(L)'
;MDAEGNPVFSPTSSSHNFATEMERYPLKFVVEGVYDVRVYPEDGETTTILNVKRGIISALAVPLVEEDKNKKMPTIHGMCKTDSSITSTEDSTTGISLTRDLSTCDKFVPMRDHTSPLALISGMHYPLAQLVRSSQTCNYNFDSEKKHMTSGSCTENHILIPFSHKGEYGVTNVGKQELTLVQVSPHNDRVFEHSGIVKGLHMEAVQDKSAVQDKDAGLNLLRELTNLPEAEGERRAHLFHKLVTMVRGMKAETLSPAIPEALEVSRVPDLPGSGPVWNP
;
A
#
# COMPACT_ATOMS: atom_id res chain seq x y z
N MET A 1 -6.99 -4.88 -21.14
CA MET A 1 -7.07 -6.34 -20.93
C MET A 1 -6.63 -7.02 -22.20
N ASP A 2 -6.13 -8.25 -22.15
CA ASP A 2 -5.81 -9.06 -23.32
C ASP A 2 -7.11 -9.63 -23.93
N ALA A 3 -6.98 -10.45 -24.98
CA ALA A 3 -8.13 -11.04 -25.67
C ALA A 3 -8.93 -11.98 -24.76
N GLU A 4 -8.30 -12.46 -23.68
CA GLU A 4 -8.84 -13.38 -22.69
C GLU A 4 -9.41 -12.65 -21.46
N GLY A 5 -9.37 -11.32 -21.43
CA GLY A 5 -9.91 -10.51 -20.33
C GLY A 5 -8.96 -10.32 -19.15
N ASN A 6 -7.70 -10.74 -19.24
CA ASN A 6 -6.71 -10.53 -18.19
C ASN A 6 -6.21 -9.09 -18.21
N PRO A 7 -5.90 -8.48 -17.05
CA PRO A 7 -5.29 -7.15 -17.00
C PRO A 7 -3.93 -7.17 -17.71
N VAL A 8 -3.75 -6.24 -18.66
CA VAL A 8 -2.47 -6.02 -19.34
C VAL A 8 -1.79 -4.86 -18.65
N PHE A 9 -0.66 -5.14 -18.02
CA PHE A 9 0.15 -4.13 -17.35
C PHE A 9 1.13 -3.52 -18.36
N SER A 10 1.21 -2.19 -18.38
CA SER A 10 2.19 -1.46 -19.20
C SER A 10 3.00 -0.52 -18.30
N PRO A 11 4.27 -0.26 -18.64
CA PRO A 11 5.06 0.73 -17.92
C PRO A 11 4.37 2.09 -17.91
N THR A 12 4.39 2.76 -16.76
CA THR A 12 3.92 4.14 -16.64
C THR A 12 5.04 5.10 -17.04
N SER A 13 4.71 6.38 -17.25
CA SER A 13 5.72 7.43 -17.50
C SER A 13 6.77 7.55 -16.38
N SER A 14 6.44 7.11 -15.17
CA SER A 14 7.32 7.14 -14.00
C SER A 14 8.08 5.83 -13.77
N SER A 15 7.91 4.78 -14.60
CA SER A 15 8.52 3.47 -14.37
C SER A 15 10.05 3.52 -14.34
N HIS A 16 10.69 4.34 -15.17
CA HIS A 16 12.14 4.50 -15.16
C HIS A 16 12.64 5.05 -13.81
N ASN A 17 12.01 6.13 -13.32
CA ASN A 17 12.38 6.73 -12.04
C ASN A 17 12.18 5.77 -10.87
N PHE A 18 11.10 4.99 -10.90
CA PHE A 18 10.87 3.94 -9.91
C PHE A 18 11.97 2.87 -9.93
N ALA A 19 12.36 2.39 -11.11
CA ALA A 19 13.45 1.41 -11.25
C ALA A 19 14.78 1.97 -10.73
N THR A 20 15.12 3.20 -11.12
CA THR A 20 16.33 3.89 -10.63
C THR A 20 16.34 3.99 -9.11
N GLU A 21 15.24 4.39 -8.48
CA GLU A 21 15.16 4.52 -7.02
C GLU A 21 15.19 3.16 -6.30
N MET A 22 14.58 2.12 -6.89
CA MET A 22 14.65 0.75 -6.36
C MET A 22 16.09 0.21 -6.35
N GLU A 23 16.84 0.48 -7.42
CA GLU A 23 18.22 0.00 -7.63
C GLU A 23 19.29 0.86 -6.91
N ARG A 24 18.96 2.12 -6.60
CA ARG A 24 19.90 3.10 -6.05
C ARG A 24 20.61 2.64 -4.79
N TYR A 25 19.89 1.97 -3.89
CA TYR A 25 20.43 1.53 -2.61
C TYR A 25 20.19 0.03 -2.40
N PRO A 26 21.22 -0.75 -2.04
CA PRO A 26 21.08 -2.18 -1.79
C PRO A 26 20.19 -2.43 -0.56
N LEU A 27 19.42 -3.52 -0.60
CA LEU A 27 18.57 -3.93 0.51
C LEU A 27 19.41 -4.59 1.62
N LYS A 28 19.60 -3.88 2.74
CA LYS A 28 20.36 -4.36 3.90
C LYS A 28 19.41 -4.68 5.06
N PHE A 29 19.43 -5.92 5.54
CA PHE A 29 18.63 -6.33 6.69
C PHE A 29 19.30 -7.44 7.47
N VAL A 30 18.91 -7.56 8.74
CA VAL A 30 19.30 -8.66 9.62
C VAL A 30 18.04 -9.29 10.19
N VAL A 31 18.02 -10.62 10.22
CA VAL A 31 17.04 -11.39 10.97
C VAL A 31 17.72 -11.85 12.25
N GLU A 32 17.36 -11.25 13.38
CA GLU A 32 17.84 -11.65 14.69
C GLU A 32 16.83 -12.62 15.34
N GLY A 33 17.33 -13.79 15.73
CA GLY A 33 16.45 -14.88 16.16
C GLY A 33 15.50 -15.30 15.03
N VAL A 34 14.27 -15.68 15.38
CA VAL A 34 13.28 -16.17 14.41
C VAL A 34 12.29 -15.08 13.96
N TYR A 35 12.16 -13.98 14.72
CA TYR A 35 11.04 -13.03 14.54
C TYR A 35 11.40 -11.55 14.56
N ASP A 36 12.67 -11.18 14.78
CA ASP A 36 13.06 -9.76 14.74
C ASP A 36 13.79 -9.44 13.42
N VAL A 37 13.22 -8.52 12.65
CA VAL A 37 13.74 -8.13 11.35
C VAL A 37 14.06 -6.64 11.38
N ARG A 38 15.36 -6.34 11.32
CA ARG A 38 15.89 -4.98 11.31
C ARG A 38 16.34 -4.64 9.89
N VAL A 39 15.84 -3.53 9.38
CA VAL A 39 16.12 -3.00 8.05
C VAL A 39 17.00 -1.75 8.19
N TYR A 40 18.04 -1.66 7.37
CA TYR A 40 19.02 -0.58 7.40
C TYR A 40 18.98 0.21 6.08
N PRO A 41 18.04 1.16 5.93
CA PRO A 41 17.95 2.00 4.75
C PRO A 41 19.10 3.00 4.67
N GLU A 42 19.44 3.44 3.47
CA GLU A 42 20.42 4.51 3.25
C GLU A 42 19.76 5.90 3.40
N ASP A 43 20.59 6.92 3.67
CA ASP A 43 20.14 8.31 3.71
C ASP A 43 19.53 8.73 2.36
N GLY A 44 18.30 9.25 2.42
CA GLY A 44 17.54 9.68 1.24
C GLY A 44 16.72 8.58 0.55
N GLU A 45 16.74 7.34 1.03
CA GLU A 45 15.81 6.31 0.55
C GLU A 45 14.37 6.65 0.91
N THR A 46 13.49 6.73 -0.09
CA THR A 46 12.09 7.12 0.13
C THR A 46 11.30 6.04 0.86
N THR A 47 10.31 6.43 1.68
CA THR A 47 9.43 5.49 2.39
C THR A 47 8.70 4.55 1.44
N THR A 48 8.28 5.04 0.26
CA THR A 48 7.62 4.23 -0.78
C THR A 48 8.51 3.08 -1.24
N ILE A 49 9.76 3.38 -1.60
CA ILE A 49 10.74 2.38 -2.06
C ILE A 49 11.08 1.41 -0.94
N LEU A 50 11.30 1.92 0.27
CA LEU A 50 11.56 1.09 1.43
C LEU A 50 10.39 0.15 1.77
N ASN A 51 9.15 0.59 1.60
CA ASN A 51 7.96 -0.25 1.79
C ASN A 51 7.86 -1.38 0.75
N VAL A 52 8.22 -1.12 -0.51
CA VAL A 52 8.31 -2.17 -1.53
C VAL A 52 9.38 -3.20 -1.14
N LYS A 53 10.56 -2.74 -0.72
CA LYS A 53 11.65 -3.62 -0.28
C LYS A 53 11.29 -4.42 0.98
N ARG A 54 10.55 -3.84 1.92
CA ARG A 54 9.95 -4.57 3.07
C ARG A 54 9.05 -5.72 2.61
N GLY A 55 8.28 -5.53 1.53
CA GLY A 55 7.50 -6.59 0.90
C GLY A 55 8.36 -7.76 0.43
N ILE A 56 9.52 -7.47 -0.18
CA ILE A 56 10.49 -8.49 -0.59
C ILE A 56 11.02 -9.24 0.64
N ILE A 57 11.45 -8.54 1.70
CA ILE A 57 11.92 -9.17 2.94
C ILE A 57 10.82 -10.04 3.57
N SER A 58 9.58 -9.57 3.59
CA SER A 58 8.45 -10.31 4.17
C SER A 58 8.18 -11.63 3.46
N ALA A 59 8.48 -11.75 2.16
CA ALA A 59 8.39 -13.02 1.43
C ALA A 59 9.59 -13.94 1.67
N LEU A 60 10.73 -13.40 2.10
CA LEU A 60 11.90 -14.18 2.52
C LEU A 60 11.79 -14.67 3.97
N ALA A 61 10.93 -14.04 4.78
CA ALA A 61 10.71 -14.38 6.18
C ALA A 61 9.82 -15.63 6.34
N VAL A 62 10.42 -16.82 6.16
CA VAL A 62 9.78 -18.13 6.30
C VAL A 62 10.14 -18.75 7.65
N PRO A 63 9.22 -19.43 8.37
CA PRO A 63 9.54 -19.93 9.71
C PRO A 63 10.48 -21.13 9.67
N LEU A 64 11.29 -21.28 10.72
CA LEU A 64 12.02 -22.53 10.98
C LEU A 64 11.01 -23.60 11.41
N VAL A 65 11.09 -24.76 10.74
CA VAL A 65 10.15 -25.90 10.78
C VAL A 65 9.94 -26.50 12.19
N GLU A 66 10.79 -26.14 13.16
CA GLU A 66 10.96 -26.89 14.41
C GLU A 66 10.14 -26.42 15.62
N GLU A 67 9.32 -25.36 15.58
CA GLU A 67 8.52 -25.06 16.78
C GLU A 67 7.08 -24.60 16.51
N ASP A 68 6.23 -25.09 17.41
CA ASP A 68 4.85 -24.81 17.78
C ASP A 68 3.84 -24.14 16.84
N LYS A 69 2.68 -24.80 16.82
CA LYS A 69 1.44 -24.47 16.15
C LYS A 69 0.80 -23.22 16.80
N ASN A 70 1.21 -22.03 16.34
CA ASN A 70 0.57 -20.70 16.44
C ASN A 70 1.60 -19.58 16.70
N LYS A 71 2.62 -19.47 15.85
CA LYS A 71 3.63 -18.42 15.95
C LYS A 71 3.15 -17.11 15.32
N LYS A 72 3.34 -16.00 16.04
CA LYS A 72 3.24 -14.67 15.45
C LYS A 72 4.50 -14.43 14.62
N MET A 73 4.32 -14.14 13.34
CA MET A 73 5.43 -13.88 12.41
C MET A 73 5.52 -12.40 12.03
N PRO A 74 6.73 -11.86 11.86
CA PRO A 74 6.90 -10.51 11.36
C PRO A 74 6.53 -10.45 9.88
N THR A 75 5.75 -9.44 9.50
CA THR A 75 5.33 -9.17 8.11
C THR A 75 5.34 -7.67 7.86
N ILE A 76 5.04 -7.25 6.63
CA ILE A 76 4.76 -5.83 6.32
C ILE A 76 3.56 -5.28 7.11
N HIS A 77 2.65 -6.14 7.57
CA HIS A 77 1.48 -5.78 8.37
C HIS A 77 1.72 -5.89 9.88
N GLY A 78 2.98 -6.01 10.31
CA GLY A 78 3.37 -6.22 11.71
C GLY A 78 3.42 -7.71 12.08
N MET A 79 3.17 -8.01 13.35
CA MET A 79 3.16 -9.37 13.89
C MET A 79 1.82 -10.04 13.61
N CYS A 80 1.81 -10.98 12.67
CA CYS A 80 0.62 -11.70 12.24
C CYS A 80 0.58 -13.12 12.82
N LYS A 81 -0.57 -13.54 13.36
CA LYS A 81 -0.78 -14.96 13.65
C LYS A 81 -0.73 -15.73 12.34
N THR A 82 0.12 -16.76 12.30
CA THR A 82 0.34 -17.55 11.09
C THR A 82 0.06 -19.02 11.36
N ASP A 83 -0.84 -19.58 10.58
CA ASP A 83 -1.10 -21.01 10.54
C ASP A 83 -0.17 -21.64 9.49
N SER A 84 0.57 -22.68 9.87
CA SER A 84 1.54 -23.34 8.99
C SER A 84 1.26 -24.82 8.84
N SER A 85 1.36 -25.34 7.62
CA SER A 85 1.35 -26.76 7.31
C SER A 85 2.59 -27.14 6.52
N ILE A 86 3.21 -28.27 6.87
CA ILE A 86 4.38 -28.80 6.18
C ILE A 86 3.93 -30.01 5.37
N THR A 87 4.35 -30.06 4.11
CA THR A 87 4.13 -31.20 3.23
C THR A 87 5.50 -31.66 2.74
N SER A 88 5.94 -32.83 3.20
CA SER A 88 7.16 -33.48 2.70
C SER A 88 6.78 -34.50 1.64
N THR A 89 7.28 -34.31 0.42
CA THR A 89 7.24 -35.35 -0.61
C THR A 89 8.41 -36.31 -0.42
N GLU A 90 8.23 -37.61 -0.73
CA GLU A 90 9.26 -38.65 -0.58
C GLU A 90 10.54 -38.33 -1.38
N ASP A 91 10.45 -37.48 -2.40
CA ASP A 91 11.55 -37.00 -3.22
C ASP A 91 11.93 -35.53 -2.88
N SER A 92 12.87 -35.36 -1.95
CA SER A 92 13.83 -34.24 -1.80
C SER A 92 13.33 -32.78 -1.66
N THR A 93 12.03 -32.53 -1.64
CA THR A 93 11.47 -31.17 -1.51
C THR A 93 10.54 -31.07 -0.30
N THR A 94 10.81 -30.10 0.56
CA THR A 94 9.93 -29.77 1.69
C THR A 94 9.08 -28.57 1.32
N GLY A 95 7.77 -28.78 1.22
CA GLY A 95 6.78 -27.72 1.03
C GLY A 95 6.31 -27.15 2.36
N ILE A 96 6.22 -25.83 2.46
CA ILE A 96 5.63 -25.13 3.60
C ILE A 96 4.52 -24.21 3.08
N SER A 97 3.30 -24.41 3.58
CA SER A 97 2.17 -23.51 3.33
C SER A 97 1.85 -22.72 4.58
N LEU A 98 1.70 -21.41 4.43
CA LEU A 98 1.33 -20.46 5.48
C LEU A 98 0.00 -19.81 5.13
N THR A 99 -0.89 -19.69 6.10
CA THR A 99 -2.16 -18.96 5.98
C THR A 99 -2.26 -17.93 7.10
N ARG A 100 -2.76 -16.73 6.78
CA ARG A 100 -2.91 -15.61 7.71
C ARG A 100 -4.25 -14.90 7.50
N ASP A 101 -4.89 -14.57 8.60
CA ASP A 101 -5.93 -13.54 8.65
C ASP A 101 -5.26 -12.20 8.99
N LEU A 102 -5.19 -11.30 8.01
CA LEU A 102 -4.46 -10.05 8.15
C LEU A 102 -5.14 -9.08 9.12
N SER A 103 -6.45 -9.25 9.36
CA SER A 103 -7.17 -8.44 10.35
C SER A 103 -6.67 -8.66 11.78
N THR A 104 -5.95 -9.77 12.01
CA THR A 104 -5.40 -10.12 13.33
C THR A 104 -3.97 -9.61 13.55
N CYS A 105 -3.35 -9.01 12.54
CA CYS A 105 -2.00 -8.46 12.68
C CYS A 105 -2.00 -7.13 13.46
N ASP A 106 -0.99 -6.91 14.29
CA ASP A 106 -0.95 -5.77 15.22
C ASP A 106 -0.64 -4.40 14.57
N LYS A 107 -0.16 -4.39 13.32
CA LYS A 107 0.05 -3.17 12.51
C LYS A 107 -0.77 -3.16 11.23
N PHE A 108 -1.74 -4.07 11.09
CA PHE A 108 -2.73 -3.97 10.03
C PHE A 108 -3.74 -2.88 10.38
N VAL A 109 -3.37 -1.64 10.07
CA VAL A 109 -4.23 -0.48 10.22
C VAL A 109 -4.77 -0.16 8.83
N PRO A 110 -6.01 -0.53 8.51
CA PRO A 110 -6.63 -0.06 7.28
C PRO A 110 -6.69 1.46 7.34
N MET A 111 -6.51 2.10 6.19
CA MET A 111 -6.51 3.56 6.08
C MET A 111 -7.69 4.11 6.89
N ARG A 112 -7.38 4.87 7.94
CA ARG A 112 -8.40 5.57 8.70
C ARG A 112 -8.82 6.75 7.84
N ASP A 113 -9.91 6.60 7.11
CA ASP A 113 -10.60 7.79 6.64
C ASP A 113 -10.99 8.61 7.87
N HIS A 114 -10.86 9.93 7.75
CA HIS A 114 -11.37 10.87 8.74
C HIS A 114 -12.90 10.73 8.79
N THR A 115 -13.38 9.73 9.52
CA THR A 115 -14.80 9.56 9.78
C THR A 115 -15.26 10.79 10.57
N SER A 116 -16.36 11.39 10.11
CA SER A 116 -16.98 12.51 10.79
C SER A 116 -17.16 12.18 12.28
N PRO A 117 -16.90 13.12 13.21
CA PRO A 117 -17.21 12.92 14.63
C PRO A 117 -18.67 12.49 14.87
N LEU A 118 -19.59 12.84 13.96
CA LEU A 118 -20.98 12.37 13.99
C LEU A 118 -21.09 10.84 13.80
N ALA A 119 -20.19 10.20 13.04
CA ALA A 119 -20.18 8.75 12.86
C ALA A 119 -19.86 7.99 14.17
N LEU A 120 -19.12 8.61 15.09
CA LEU A 120 -18.89 8.09 16.44
C LEU A 120 -20.18 8.14 17.28
N ILE A 121 -20.96 9.21 17.15
CA ILE A 121 -22.20 9.42 17.91
C ILE A 121 -23.35 8.57 17.34
N SER A 122 -23.41 8.41 16.02
CA SER A 122 -24.48 7.69 15.32
C SER A 122 -24.30 6.16 15.28
N GLY A 123 -23.26 5.62 15.90
CA GLY A 123 -22.95 4.18 15.85
C GLY A 123 -22.54 3.66 14.46
N MET A 124 -22.27 4.56 13.51
CA MET A 124 -21.81 4.23 12.15
C MET A 124 -20.29 4.15 12.06
N HIS A 125 -19.60 4.11 13.20
CA HIS A 125 -18.16 3.87 13.26
C HIS A 125 -17.87 2.38 13.01
N TYR A 126 -18.12 1.92 11.78
CA TYR A 126 -17.44 0.76 11.26
C TYR A 126 -16.08 1.26 10.79
N PRO A 127 -14.96 0.90 11.44
CA PRO A 127 -13.65 1.10 10.83
C PRO A 127 -13.72 0.46 9.44
N LEU A 128 -13.17 1.10 8.40
CA LEU A 128 -13.05 0.48 7.07
C LEU A 128 -12.45 -0.95 7.15
N ALA A 129 -11.67 -1.22 8.20
CA ALA A 129 -11.22 -2.55 8.64
C ALA A 129 -12.30 -3.63 8.68
N GLN A 130 -13.48 -3.30 9.18
CA GLN A 130 -14.58 -4.24 9.36
C GLN A 130 -15.39 -4.42 8.08
N LEU A 131 -15.20 -3.53 7.10
CA LEU A 131 -15.80 -3.65 5.77
C LEU A 131 -14.91 -4.44 4.81
N VAL A 132 -13.63 -4.64 5.12
CA VAL A 132 -12.68 -5.36 4.26
C VAL A 132 -12.11 -6.58 4.97
N ARG A 133 -12.41 -7.77 4.46
CA ARG A 133 -11.76 -9.01 4.94
C ARG A 133 -10.49 -9.24 4.15
N SER A 134 -9.39 -9.49 4.86
CA SER A 134 -8.05 -9.55 4.29
C SER A 134 -7.36 -10.84 4.72
N SER A 135 -6.90 -11.64 3.76
CA SER A 135 -6.25 -12.92 4.00
C SER A 135 -5.01 -13.09 3.13
N GLN A 136 -4.03 -13.84 3.62
CA GLN A 136 -2.82 -14.14 2.86
C GLN A 136 -2.51 -15.63 2.93
N THR A 137 -2.16 -16.21 1.79
CA THR A 137 -1.68 -17.58 1.67
C THR A 137 -0.34 -17.59 0.95
N CYS A 138 0.68 -18.20 1.55
CA CYS A 138 2.00 -18.34 0.97
C CYS A 138 2.43 -19.79 0.90
N ASN A 139 3.05 -20.20 -0.19
CA ASN A 139 3.59 -21.54 -0.41
C ASN A 139 5.07 -21.43 -0.74
N TYR A 140 5.89 -22.19 -0.02
CA TYR A 140 7.34 -22.19 -0.15
C TYR A 140 7.84 -23.59 -0.42
N ASN A 141 8.84 -23.69 -1.29
CA ASN A 141 9.57 -24.94 -1.54
C ASN A 141 11.00 -24.78 -1.05
N PHE A 142 11.50 -25.82 -0.39
CA PHE A 142 12.87 -25.90 0.10
C PHE A 142 13.59 -27.10 -0.51
N ASP A 143 14.86 -26.90 -0.81
CA ASP A 143 15.80 -27.98 -1.10
C ASP A 143 16.15 -28.68 0.22
N SER A 144 15.79 -29.95 0.35
CA SER A 144 15.99 -30.69 1.61
C SER A 144 17.46 -30.93 1.93
N GLU A 145 18.33 -31.02 0.92
CA GLU A 145 19.75 -31.27 1.09
C GLU A 145 20.51 -30.01 1.47
N LYS A 146 20.24 -28.91 0.75
CA LYS A 146 20.92 -27.61 0.91
C LYS A 146 20.27 -26.70 1.95
N LYS A 147 19.07 -27.06 2.42
CA LYS A 147 18.31 -26.34 3.44
C LYS A 147 18.04 -24.86 3.10
N HIS A 148 17.91 -24.53 1.82
CA HIS A 148 17.55 -23.19 1.36
C HIS A 148 16.22 -23.18 0.60
N MET A 149 15.53 -22.05 0.62
CA MET A 149 14.32 -21.84 -0.17
C MET A 149 14.64 -21.82 -1.67
N THR A 150 13.90 -22.57 -2.48
CA THR A 150 14.02 -22.61 -3.94
C THR A 150 12.95 -21.77 -4.63
N SER A 151 11.76 -21.68 -4.04
CA SER A 151 10.70 -20.81 -4.53
C SER A 151 9.72 -20.42 -3.42
N GLY A 152 9.08 -19.26 -3.58
CA GLY A 152 7.98 -18.80 -2.76
C GLY A 152 6.89 -18.18 -3.63
N SER A 153 5.63 -18.45 -3.32
CA SER A 153 4.46 -17.84 -3.96
C SER A 153 3.47 -17.41 -2.90
N CYS A 154 3.16 -16.13 -2.84
CA CYS A 154 2.19 -15.55 -1.92
C CYS A 154 1.01 -14.94 -2.70
N THR A 155 -0.19 -15.19 -2.21
CA THR A 155 -1.43 -14.53 -2.66
C THR A 155 -2.07 -13.84 -1.47
N GLU A 156 -2.23 -12.54 -1.56
CA GLU A 156 -2.95 -11.69 -0.61
C GLU A 156 -4.26 -11.25 -1.24
N ASN A 157 -5.38 -11.43 -0.53
CA ASN A 157 -6.71 -11.12 -1.02
C ASN A 157 -7.43 -10.20 -0.03
N HIS A 158 -7.95 -9.09 -0.54
CA HIS A 158 -8.81 -8.16 0.18
C HIS A 158 -10.18 -8.13 -0.49
N ILE A 159 -11.24 -8.44 0.26
CA ILE A 159 -12.62 -8.40 -0.24
C ILE A 159 -13.46 -7.40 0.53
N LEU A 160 -14.17 -6.53 -0.18
CA LEU A 160 -15.13 -5.59 0.38
C LEU A 160 -16.44 -6.32 0.74
N ILE A 161 -16.65 -6.56 2.02
CA ILE A 161 -17.72 -7.38 2.59
C ILE A 161 -19.13 -6.88 2.25
N PRO A 162 -19.46 -5.57 2.31
CA PRO A 162 -20.81 -5.08 2.02
C PRO A 162 -21.35 -5.47 0.63
N PHE A 163 -20.46 -5.67 -0.34
CA PHE A 163 -20.82 -6.07 -1.70
C PHE A 163 -20.37 -7.50 -2.02
N SER A 164 -20.03 -8.29 -1.00
CA SER A 164 -19.57 -9.66 -1.18
C SER A 164 -20.74 -10.64 -1.19
N HIS A 165 -20.71 -11.59 -2.12
CA HIS A 165 -21.56 -12.77 -2.11
C HIS A 165 -20.77 -13.97 -1.58
N LYS A 166 -21.30 -14.60 -0.53
CA LYS A 166 -20.65 -15.74 0.17
C LYS A 166 -19.22 -15.45 0.68
N GLY A 167 -18.81 -14.18 0.73
CA GLY A 167 -17.46 -13.78 1.09
C GLY A 167 -16.37 -14.16 0.06
N GLU A 168 -16.75 -14.65 -1.12
CA GLU A 168 -15.81 -15.10 -2.16
C GLU A 168 -15.88 -14.23 -3.41
N TYR A 169 -17.08 -13.75 -3.74
CA TYR A 169 -17.34 -12.97 -4.95
C TYR A 169 -17.65 -11.54 -4.56
N GLY A 170 -17.10 -10.56 -5.26
CA GLY A 170 -17.37 -9.15 -4.99
C GLY A 170 -16.23 -8.26 -5.46
N VAL A 171 -16.17 -7.05 -4.91
CA VAL A 171 -15.05 -6.14 -5.16
C VAL A 171 -13.84 -6.65 -4.38
N THR A 172 -12.84 -7.13 -5.11
CA THR A 172 -11.60 -7.68 -4.55
C THR A 172 -10.37 -6.96 -5.05
N ASN A 173 -9.33 -6.96 -4.21
CA ASN A 173 -7.96 -6.65 -4.60
C ASN A 173 -7.11 -7.87 -4.28
N VAL A 174 -6.41 -8.39 -5.29
CA VAL A 174 -5.56 -9.58 -5.17
C VAL A 174 -4.12 -9.20 -5.51
N GLY A 175 -3.24 -9.27 -4.52
CA GLY A 175 -1.80 -9.16 -4.67
C GLY A 175 -1.17 -10.55 -4.85
N LYS A 176 -0.31 -10.71 -5.85
CA LYS A 176 0.47 -11.93 -6.05
C LYS A 176 1.95 -11.61 -6.05
N GLN A 177 2.73 -12.42 -5.37
CA GLN A 177 4.18 -12.31 -5.32
C GLN A 177 4.78 -13.69 -5.58
N GLU A 178 5.76 -13.74 -6.48
CA GLU A 178 6.49 -14.95 -6.81
C GLU A 178 8.00 -14.67 -6.68
N LEU A 179 8.71 -15.62 -6.09
CA LEU A 179 10.15 -15.59 -5.93
C LEU A 179 10.69 -16.96 -6.33
N THR A 180 11.72 -16.97 -7.16
CA THR A 180 12.39 -18.19 -7.61
C THR A 180 13.89 -18.01 -7.49
N LEU A 181 14.56 -18.97 -6.87
CA LEU A 181 16.01 -19.02 -6.81
C LEU A 181 16.55 -19.35 -8.21
N VAL A 182 17.30 -18.42 -8.80
CA VAL A 182 17.89 -18.60 -10.13
C VAL A 182 19.26 -19.27 -10.03
N GLN A 183 20.12 -18.80 -9.12
CA GLN A 183 21.48 -19.29 -8.97
C GLN A 183 21.99 -19.07 -7.55
N VAL A 184 22.83 -20.00 -7.08
CA VAL A 184 23.62 -19.85 -5.86
C VAL A 184 25.08 -19.73 -6.25
N SER A 185 25.76 -18.71 -5.73
CA SER A 185 27.20 -18.51 -5.93
C SER A 185 27.89 -18.23 -4.59
N PRO A 186 29.11 -18.72 -4.37
CA PRO A 186 29.86 -18.43 -3.16
C PRO A 186 30.25 -16.95 -3.14
N HIS A 187 29.98 -16.28 -2.02
CA HIS A 187 30.32 -14.88 -1.79
C HIS A 187 30.94 -14.72 -0.40
N ASN A 188 31.90 -13.82 -0.23
CA ASN A 188 32.68 -13.69 1.01
C ASN A 188 32.48 -12.32 1.68
N ASP A 189 31.24 -12.01 2.03
CA ASP A 189 30.89 -10.80 2.79
C ASP A 189 30.41 -11.21 4.18
N ARG A 190 31.35 -11.35 5.12
CA ARG A 190 31.03 -11.66 6.52
C ARG A 190 30.47 -10.47 7.30
N VAL A 191 30.67 -9.25 6.81
CA VAL A 191 30.21 -8.00 7.43
C VAL A 191 29.88 -7.03 6.31
N PHE A 192 28.63 -6.54 6.25
CA PHE A 192 28.27 -5.43 5.39
C PHE A 192 28.23 -4.14 6.21
N GLU A 193 28.77 -3.06 5.65
CA GLU A 193 28.59 -1.72 6.23
C GLU A 193 27.11 -1.35 6.13
N HIS A 194 26.51 -0.91 7.24
CA HIS A 194 25.14 -0.43 7.28
C HIS A 194 25.09 1.00 7.80
N SER A 195 24.06 1.75 7.39
CA SER A 195 23.82 3.08 7.92
C SER A 195 23.53 3.03 9.43
N GLY A 196 23.62 4.17 10.11
CA GLY A 196 23.16 4.30 11.50
C GLY A 196 21.63 4.27 11.66
N ILE A 197 20.88 4.19 10.55
CA ILE A 197 19.42 4.22 10.56
C ILE A 197 18.90 2.80 10.68
N VAL A 198 18.13 2.53 11.73
CA VAL A 198 17.51 1.23 11.98
C VAL A 198 16.00 1.37 11.92
N LYS A 199 15.36 0.53 11.10
CA LYS A 199 13.91 0.47 10.91
C LYS A 199 13.39 -0.95 11.07
N GLY A 200 12.09 -1.07 11.33
CA GLY A 200 11.40 -2.37 11.35
C GLY A 200 10.89 -2.80 9.97
N LEU A 201 10.48 -4.07 9.89
CA LEU A 201 9.89 -4.68 8.68
C LEU A 201 8.50 -4.14 8.32
N HIS A 202 7.69 -3.77 9.32
CA HIS A 202 6.32 -3.31 9.05
C HIS A 202 6.32 -2.04 8.19
N MET A 203 5.29 -1.92 7.36
CA MET A 203 5.11 -0.81 6.45
C MET A 203 4.90 0.49 7.24
N GLU A 204 5.59 1.55 6.81
CA GLU A 204 5.38 2.90 7.35
C GLU A 204 4.40 3.66 6.46
N ALA A 205 3.56 4.50 7.08
CA ALA A 205 2.67 5.38 6.32
C ALA A 205 3.51 6.32 5.45
N VAL A 206 3.28 6.27 4.14
CA VAL A 206 3.94 7.19 3.20
C VAL A 206 3.32 8.58 3.43
N GLN A 207 4.14 9.58 3.74
CA GLN A 207 3.67 10.96 3.90
C GLN A 207 3.24 11.62 2.58
N ASP A 208 3.48 10.96 1.44
CA ASP A 208 3.09 11.44 0.13
C ASP A 208 1.57 11.39 -0.03
N LYS A 209 0.99 12.55 0.27
CA LYS A 209 -0.20 13.07 -0.35
C LYS A 209 0.02 12.97 -1.88
N SER A 210 -0.92 12.37 -2.63
CA SER A 210 -1.03 12.23 -4.11
C SER A 210 0.25 12.14 -4.94
N ALA A 211 0.33 11.13 -5.83
CA ALA A 211 1.34 11.05 -6.90
C ALA A 211 1.34 12.30 -7.82
N VAL A 212 0.22 13.04 -7.87
CA VAL A 212 0.08 14.29 -8.61
C VAL A 212 0.29 15.47 -7.66
N GLN A 213 1.51 16.02 -7.67
CA GLN A 213 1.88 17.29 -7.02
C GLN A 213 1.90 18.44 -8.03
N ASP A 214 0.81 18.56 -8.79
CA ASP A 214 0.68 19.56 -9.85
C ASP A 214 -0.36 20.60 -9.46
N LYS A 215 0.09 21.82 -9.18
CA LYS A 215 -0.80 22.92 -8.80
C LYS A 215 -1.77 23.29 -9.93
N ASP A 216 -1.31 23.21 -11.19
CA ASP A 216 -2.07 23.65 -12.35
C ASP A 216 -3.16 22.64 -12.69
N ALA A 217 -2.93 21.35 -12.44
CA ALA A 217 -3.97 20.33 -12.51
C ALA A 217 -5.15 20.65 -11.56
N GLY A 218 -4.86 21.09 -10.33
CA GLY A 218 -5.87 21.51 -9.36
C GLY A 218 -6.62 22.77 -9.81
N LEU A 219 -5.89 23.78 -10.28
CA LEU A 219 -6.47 25.03 -10.80
C LEU A 219 -7.34 24.80 -12.04
N ASN A 220 -6.94 23.89 -12.93
CA ASN A 220 -7.71 23.56 -14.13
C ASN A 220 -9.04 22.87 -13.78
N LEU A 221 -9.05 21.96 -12.80
CA LEU A 221 -10.30 21.39 -12.30
C LEU A 221 -11.22 22.46 -11.69
N LEU A 222 -10.65 23.42 -10.96
CA LEU A 222 -11.41 24.53 -10.42
C LEU A 222 -12.01 25.42 -11.51
N ARG A 223 -11.23 25.76 -12.55
CA ARG A 223 -11.70 26.51 -13.73
C ARG A 223 -12.79 25.77 -14.50
N GLU A 224 -12.68 24.45 -14.64
CA GLU A 224 -13.73 23.64 -15.28
C GLU A 224 -15.02 23.70 -14.46
N LEU A 225 -14.92 23.60 -13.13
CA LEU A 225 -16.07 23.69 -12.22
C LEU A 225 -16.77 25.05 -12.27
N THR A 226 -16.02 26.15 -12.31
CA THR A 226 -16.60 27.51 -12.33
C THR A 226 -17.29 27.83 -13.66
N ASN A 227 -16.81 27.26 -14.77
CA ASN A 227 -17.39 27.45 -16.09
C ASN A 227 -18.49 26.44 -16.45
N LEU A 228 -18.75 25.46 -15.58
CA LEU A 228 -19.71 24.41 -15.86
C LEU A 228 -21.15 24.96 -15.80
N PRO A 229 -22.02 24.70 -16.81
CA PRO A 229 -23.42 25.12 -16.81
C PRO A 229 -24.22 24.56 -15.63
N GLU A 230 -25.27 25.27 -15.19
CA GLU A 230 -26.13 24.82 -14.08
C GLU A 230 -26.83 23.47 -14.36
N ALA A 231 -27.15 23.20 -15.62
CA ALA A 231 -27.80 21.96 -16.04
C ALA A 231 -26.92 20.71 -15.87
N GLU A 232 -25.60 20.85 -15.70
CA GLU A 232 -24.64 19.73 -15.59
C GLU A 232 -24.35 19.36 -14.12
N GLY A 233 -25.39 19.25 -13.29
CA GLY A 233 -25.27 18.97 -11.84
C GLY A 233 -24.48 17.70 -11.50
N GLU A 234 -24.73 16.60 -12.21
CA GLU A 234 -24.00 15.31 -12.01
C GLU A 234 -22.49 15.45 -12.27
N ARG A 235 -22.13 16.12 -13.37
CA ARG A 235 -20.73 16.36 -13.71
C ARG A 235 -20.06 17.32 -12.73
N ARG A 236 -20.80 18.30 -12.20
CA ARG A 236 -20.33 19.21 -11.15
C ARG A 236 -19.92 18.44 -9.89
N ALA A 237 -20.78 17.54 -9.43
CA ALA A 237 -20.50 16.72 -8.25
C ALA A 237 -19.25 15.85 -8.44
N HIS A 238 -19.11 15.21 -9.61
CA HIS A 238 -17.94 14.42 -9.95
C HIS A 238 -16.64 15.24 -9.98
N LEU A 239 -16.64 16.38 -10.69
CA LEU A 239 -15.48 17.26 -10.80
C LEU A 239 -15.08 17.85 -9.44
N PHE A 240 -16.05 18.21 -8.60
CA PHE A 240 -15.81 18.72 -7.26
C PHE A 240 -15.17 17.64 -6.36
N HIS A 241 -15.69 16.41 -6.42
CA HIS A 241 -15.06 15.29 -5.73
C HIS A 241 -13.61 15.06 -6.19
N LYS A 242 -13.36 15.11 -7.51
CA LYS A 242 -12.01 14.98 -8.08
C LYS A 242 -11.08 16.10 -7.58
N LEU A 243 -11.55 17.34 -7.55
CA LEU A 243 -10.80 18.48 -7.00
C LEU A 243 -10.46 18.26 -5.53
N VAL A 244 -11.45 17.91 -4.69
CA VAL A 244 -11.25 17.66 -3.25
C VAL A 244 -10.24 16.54 -3.02
N THR A 245 -10.37 15.43 -3.74
CA THR A 245 -9.44 14.29 -3.66
C THR A 245 -8.02 14.70 -4.04
N MET A 246 -7.87 15.49 -5.10
CA MET A 246 -6.55 15.99 -5.54
C MET A 246 -5.95 16.94 -4.50
N VAL A 247 -6.71 17.94 -4.03
CA VAL A 247 -6.24 18.95 -3.06
C VAL A 247 -5.89 18.32 -1.71
N ARG A 248 -6.70 17.38 -1.19
CA ARG A 248 -6.36 16.61 0.03
C ARG A 248 -5.04 15.86 -0.12
N GLY A 249 -4.76 15.45 -1.35
CA GLY A 249 -3.52 14.82 -1.77
C GLY A 249 -2.37 15.77 -2.09
N MET A 250 -2.46 17.09 -1.97
CA MET A 250 -1.32 17.97 -2.26
C MET A 250 -0.55 18.38 -0.99
N LYS A 251 0.76 18.56 -1.14
CA LYS A 251 1.62 19.12 -0.11
C LYS A 251 1.36 20.61 0.09
N ALA A 252 1.69 21.14 1.27
CA ALA A 252 1.42 22.54 1.59
C ALA A 252 2.23 23.48 0.69
N GLU A 253 3.44 23.07 0.31
CA GLU A 253 4.36 23.76 -0.58
C GLU A 253 3.80 23.85 -2.01
N THR A 254 3.04 22.84 -2.45
CA THR A 254 2.34 22.81 -3.74
C THR A 254 1.06 23.65 -3.70
N LEU A 255 0.30 23.57 -2.60
CA LEU A 255 -1.00 24.25 -2.46
C LEU A 255 -0.88 25.74 -2.21
N SER A 256 0.03 26.16 -1.32
CA SER A 256 0.11 27.55 -0.87
C SER A 256 0.28 28.54 -2.04
N PRO A 257 1.13 28.25 -3.05
CA PRO A 257 1.24 29.11 -4.24
C PRO A 257 -0.02 29.15 -5.12
N ALA A 258 -0.88 28.12 -5.07
CA ALA A 258 -2.10 28.06 -5.87
C ALA A 258 -3.28 28.84 -5.26
N ILE A 259 -3.22 29.17 -3.96
CA ILE A 259 -4.33 29.82 -3.24
C ILE A 259 -4.74 31.16 -3.89
N PRO A 260 -3.82 32.10 -4.21
CA PRO A 260 -4.22 33.37 -4.81
C PRO A 260 -4.96 33.19 -6.14
N GLU A 261 -4.43 32.34 -7.03
CA GLU A 261 -5.04 32.05 -8.33
C GLU A 261 -6.40 31.35 -8.17
N ALA A 262 -6.52 30.41 -7.22
CA ALA A 262 -7.77 29.73 -6.93
C ALA A 262 -8.85 30.71 -6.43
N LEU A 263 -8.48 31.69 -5.61
CA LEU A 263 -9.39 32.73 -5.15
C LEU A 263 -9.88 33.61 -6.29
N GLU A 264 -9.01 33.96 -7.25
CA GLU A 264 -9.40 34.73 -8.43
C GLU A 264 -10.39 33.97 -9.31
N VAL A 265 -10.11 32.69 -9.58
CA VAL A 265 -11.02 31.81 -10.35
C VAL A 265 -12.37 31.65 -9.65
N SER A 266 -12.39 31.61 -8.32
CA SER A 266 -13.61 31.39 -7.54
C SER A 266 -14.44 32.66 -7.31
N ARG A 267 -13.99 33.83 -7.75
CA ARG A 267 -14.79 35.06 -7.64
C ARG A 267 -16.03 34.92 -8.52
N VAL A 268 -17.18 34.83 -7.87
CA VAL A 268 -18.47 35.02 -8.52
C VAL A 268 -18.47 36.44 -9.09
N PRO A 269 -18.74 36.65 -10.40
CA PRO A 269 -18.99 38.00 -10.90
C PRO A 269 -20.13 38.59 -10.09
N ASP A 270 -19.95 39.78 -9.53
CA ASP A 270 -21.02 40.50 -8.84
C ASP A 270 -22.30 40.37 -9.66
N LEU A 271 -23.30 39.66 -9.13
CA LEU A 271 -24.64 39.69 -9.70
C LEU A 271 -25.06 41.17 -9.67
N PRO A 272 -25.37 41.79 -10.82
CA PRO A 272 -25.82 43.18 -10.83
C PRO A 272 -27.18 43.24 -10.11
N GLY A 273 -27.17 43.57 -8.81
CA GLY A 273 -28.41 43.72 -8.04
C GLY A 273 -28.34 43.59 -6.52
N SER A 274 -27.31 42.98 -5.91
CA SER A 274 -27.23 42.90 -4.44
C SER A 274 -26.36 44.01 -3.87
N GLY A 275 -26.97 45.18 -3.65
CA GLY A 275 -26.37 46.24 -2.85
C GLY A 275 -26.07 45.77 -1.41
N PRO A 276 -25.19 46.47 -0.66
CA PRO A 276 -24.83 46.08 0.68
C PRO A 276 -26.02 46.35 1.62
N VAL A 277 -26.72 45.28 2.02
CA VAL A 277 -27.60 45.34 3.19
C VAL A 277 -26.74 44.96 4.40
N TRP A 278 -25.93 45.93 4.85
CA TRP A 278 -25.60 46.01 6.25
C TRP A 278 -26.64 46.91 6.89
N ASN A 279 -27.45 46.35 7.78
CA ASN A 279 -28.21 47.14 8.74
C ASN A 279 -28.05 46.52 10.13
N PRO A 280 -28.09 47.35 11.18
CA PRO A 280 -27.37 47.19 12.45
C PRO A 280 -27.89 46.08 13.36
#